data_AF-K0JMW7-F1
#
_entry.id   AF-K0JMW7-F1
#
_cell.length_a   1.000
_cell.length_b   1.000
_cell.length_c   1.000
_cell.angle_alpha   90.00
_cell.angle_beta   90.00
_cell.angle_gamma   90.00
#
_symmetry.space_group_name_H-M   'P 1'
#
loop_
_entity.id
_entity.type
_entity.pdbx_description
1 polymer ?
#
loop_
_entity_poly.entity_id
_entity_poly.type
_entity_poly.pdbx_seq_one_letter_code
_entity_poly.pdbx_strand_id
1 'polypeptide(L)'
;MENINESNLEEQIKEIEKQLLELPQKKEWYHFIFNSNLSNKKLELEGKLKKLQEQKNIEDEKIAKEKLEREIEEQAKQNAINYLRNIKPLDVDITLNKEYCLFKYDNIMWAEPKKISGIERYTVMHTGTLYITNEKIILKTESETKNFKINTIIDIDFLKNGIEISRIKGKNIRLGGDINKTQIYIMYCLIDSIRNNKLTIEEN
;
A
#
# COMPACT_ATOMS: atom_id res chain seq x y z
N MET A 1 -16.58 13.04 -8.87
CA MET A 1 -15.28 13.68 -9.12
C MET A 1 -14.96 13.40 -10.57
N GLU A 2 -15.06 14.42 -11.42
CA GLU A 2 -14.80 14.28 -12.85
C GLU A 2 -13.33 13.96 -13.05
N ASN A 3 -13.04 12.76 -13.59
CA ASN A 3 -11.74 12.44 -14.15
C ASN A 3 -11.47 13.44 -15.27
N ILE A 4 -10.66 14.46 -14.99
CA ILE A 4 -9.98 15.22 -16.03
C ILE A 4 -9.02 14.21 -16.67
N ASN A 5 -9.49 13.59 -17.75
CA ASN A 5 -8.78 12.54 -18.48
C ASN A 5 -7.46 13.15 -19.00
N GLU A 6 -6.32 12.48 -18.81
CA GLU A 6 -4.98 12.91 -19.28
C GLU A 6 -5.01 13.37 -20.76
N SER A 7 -5.80 12.66 -21.58
CA SER A 7 -6.11 12.99 -22.98
C SER A 7 -6.64 14.42 -23.18
N ASN A 8 -7.43 14.94 -22.24
CA ASN A 8 -8.01 16.29 -22.30
C ASN A 8 -6.96 17.37 -21.98
N LEU A 9 -6.02 17.11 -21.07
CA LEU A 9 -4.93 18.06 -20.77
C LEU A 9 -3.95 18.17 -21.93
N GLU A 10 -3.60 17.05 -22.58
CA GLU A 10 -2.74 17.07 -23.76
C GLU A 10 -3.37 17.83 -24.94
N GLU A 11 -4.66 17.63 -25.18
CA GLU A 11 -5.39 18.36 -26.22
C GLU A 11 -5.44 19.86 -25.93
N GLN A 12 -5.69 20.26 -24.68
CA GLN A 12 -5.69 21.67 -24.28
C GLN A 12 -4.30 22.32 -24.41
N ILE A 13 -3.24 21.61 -24.03
CA ILE A 13 -1.86 22.08 -24.20
C ILE A 13 -1.56 22.30 -25.69
N LYS A 14 -1.84 21.31 -26.54
CA LYS A 14 -1.62 21.39 -28.00
C LYS A 14 -2.40 22.54 -28.63
N GLU A 15 -3.63 22.78 -28.19
CA GLU A 15 -4.46 23.87 -28.68
C GLU A 15 -3.89 25.25 -28.31
N ILE A 16 -3.37 25.42 -27.08
CA ILE A 16 -2.71 26.67 -26.69
C ILE A 16 -1.39 26.88 -27.44
N GLU A 17 -0.59 25.82 -27.62
CA GLU A 17 0.64 25.88 -28.40
C GLU A 17 0.37 26.30 -29.85
N LYS A 18 -0.69 25.76 -30.45
CA LYS A 18 -1.16 26.17 -31.78
C LYS A 18 -1.57 27.65 -31.80
N GLN A 19 -2.36 28.11 -30.83
CA GLN A 19 -2.76 29.51 -30.75
C GLN A 19 -1.57 30.47 -30.58
N LEU A 20 -0.52 30.06 -29.86
CA LEU A 20 0.72 30.83 -29.71
C LEU A 20 1.50 30.91 -31.04
N LEU A 21 1.56 29.82 -31.79
CA LEU A 21 2.21 29.76 -33.11
C LEU A 21 1.48 30.61 -34.16
N GLU A 22 0.15 30.66 -34.07
CA GLU A 22 -0.71 31.41 -34.99
C GLU A 22 -0.84 32.92 -34.62
N LEU A 23 -0.14 33.41 -33.59
CA LEU A 23 -0.16 34.83 -33.24
C LEU A 23 0.44 35.69 -34.37
N PRO A 24 -0.20 36.83 -34.73
CA PRO A 24 0.32 37.71 -35.76
C PRO A 24 1.65 38.35 -35.33
N GLN A 25 2.48 38.72 -36.31
CA GLN A 25 3.74 39.42 -36.02
C GLN A 25 3.49 40.86 -35.54
N LYS A 26 4.43 41.38 -34.74
CA LYS A 26 4.43 42.79 -34.33
C LYS A 26 4.46 43.69 -35.57
N LYS A 27 3.67 44.76 -35.54
CA LYS A 27 3.64 45.81 -36.57
C LYS A 27 4.63 46.93 -36.23
N GLU A 28 4.78 47.87 -37.15
CA GLU A 28 5.60 49.07 -36.97
C GLU A 28 5.26 49.85 -35.68
N TRP A 29 6.21 50.64 -35.19
CA TRP A 29 6.21 51.23 -33.85
C TRP A 29 5.00 52.13 -33.55
N TYR A 30 4.39 52.77 -34.56
CA TYR A 30 3.20 53.61 -34.40
C TYR A 30 1.90 52.82 -34.18
N HIS A 31 1.91 51.48 -34.33
CA HIS A 31 0.80 50.58 -33.97
C HIS A 31 0.83 50.17 -32.49
N PHE A 32 1.04 51.13 -31.59
CA PHE A 32 1.23 50.88 -30.16
C PHE A 32 0.12 50.04 -29.52
N ILE A 33 -1.16 50.41 -29.74
CA ILE A 33 -2.31 49.70 -29.16
C ILE A 33 -2.36 48.24 -29.63
N PHE A 34 -2.14 48.00 -30.93
CA PHE A 34 -2.12 46.65 -31.51
C PHE A 34 -0.99 45.80 -30.91
N ASN A 35 0.24 46.34 -30.86
CA ASN A 35 1.40 45.64 -30.33
C ASN A 35 1.27 45.37 -28.82
N SER A 36 0.63 46.26 -28.06
CA SER A 36 0.33 46.07 -26.64
C SER A 36 -0.68 44.93 -26.42
N ASN A 37 -1.80 44.95 -27.14
CA ASN A 37 -2.82 43.89 -27.05
C ASN A 37 -2.28 42.52 -27.46
N LEU A 38 -1.45 42.47 -28.50
CA LEU A 38 -0.75 41.25 -28.93
C LEU A 38 0.17 40.72 -27.83
N SER A 39 0.92 41.60 -27.16
CA SER A 39 1.82 41.22 -26.06
C SER A 39 1.04 40.69 -24.85
N ASN A 40 -0.08 41.32 -24.50
CA ASN A 40 -0.96 40.85 -23.42
C ASN A 40 -1.56 39.47 -23.73
N LYS A 41 -2.05 39.26 -24.96
CA LYS A 41 -2.60 37.96 -25.38
C LYS A 41 -1.53 36.87 -25.34
N LYS A 42 -0.31 37.17 -25.78
CA LYS A 42 0.82 36.24 -25.70
C LYS A 42 1.11 35.86 -24.23
N LEU A 43 1.23 36.86 -23.35
CA LEU A 43 1.47 36.63 -21.91
C LEU A 43 0.35 35.79 -21.27
N GLU A 44 -0.90 36.04 -21.64
CA GLU A 44 -2.04 35.25 -21.16
C GLU A 44 -1.95 33.78 -21.59
N LEU A 45 -1.66 33.52 -22.86
CA LEU A 45 -1.53 32.17 -23.41
C LEU A 45 -0.33 31.43 -22.81
N GLU A 46 0.83 32.09 -22.68
CA GLU A 46 2.02 31.54 -22.01
C GLU A 46 1.72 31.20 -20.53
N GLY A 47 0.99 32.07 -19.83
CA GLY A 47 0.57 31.83 -18.45
C GLY A 47 -0.40 30.65 -18.31
N LYS A 48 -1.33 30.48 -19.25
CA LYS A 48 -2.24 29.31 -19.29
C LYS A 48 -1.48 28.02 -19.60
N LEU A 49 -0.59 28.05 -20.59
CA LEU A 49 0.24 26.91 -20.98
C LEU A 49 1.06 26.40 -19.80
N LYS A 50 1.72 27.30 -19.07
CA LYS A 50 2.51 26.95 -17.88
C LYS A 50 1.66 26.24 -16.82
N LYS A 51 0.46 26.75 -16.52
CA LYS A 51 -0.45 26.12 -15.55
C LYS A 51 -0.90 24.74 -15.98
N LEU A 52 -1.22 24.54 -17.26
CA LEU A 52 -1.62 23.23 -17.77
C LEU A 52 -0.46 22.22 -17.74
N GLN A 53 0.75 22.66 -18.07
CA GLN A 53 1.95 21.82 -17.98
C GLN A 53 2.24 21.40 -16.53
N GLU A 54 2.12 22.31 -15.57
CA GLU A 54 2.24 22.00 -14.13
C GLU A 54 1.18 20.97 -13.68
N GLN A 55 -0.08 21.13 -14.11
CA GLN A 55 -1.15 20.17 -13.82
C GLN A 55 -0.88 18.80 -14.43
N LYS A 56 -0.43 18.75 -15.69
CA LYS A 56 -0.07 17.51 -16.36
C LYS A 56 1.03 16.76 -15.59
N ASN A 57 2.10 17.45 -15.22
CA ASN A 57 3.20 16.83 -14.47
C ASN A 57 2.71 16.19 -13.15
N ILE A 58 1.80 16.84 -12.43
CA ILE A 58 1.23 16.30 -11.19
C ILE A 58 0.41 15.02 -11.45
N GLU A 59 -0.39 15.01 -12.51
CA GLU A 59 -1.21 13.84 -12.85
C GLU A 59 -0.32 12.69 -13.37
N ASP A 60 0.67 12.98 -14.22
CA ASP A 60 1.64 11.99 -14.72
C ASP A 60 2.41 11.34 -13.56
N GLU A 61 2.85 12.12 -12.57
CA GLU A 61 3.51 11.61 -11.35
C GLU A 61 2.57 10.71 -10.53
N LYS A 62 1.30 11.09 -10.41
CA LYS A 62 0.29 10.30 -9.71
C LYS A 62 0.02 8.97 -10.42
N ILE A 63 -0.15 8.99 -11.74
CA ILE A 63 -0.35 7.78 -12.55
C ILE A 63 0.86 6.86 -12.46
N ALA A 64 2.07 7.41 -12.57
CA ALA A 64 3.31 6.66 -12.44
C ALA A 64 3.43 5.99 -11.07
N LYS A 65 3.08 6.71 -10.00
CA LYS A 65 3.06 6.18 -8.63
C LYS A 65 2.03 5.07 -8.47
N GLU A 66 0.81 5.25 -8.95
CA GLU A 66 -0.25 4.23 -8.90
C GLU A 66 0.11 2.97 -9.71
N LYS A 67 0.79 3.13 -10.85
CA LYS A 67 1.30 2.00 -11.63
C LYS A 67 2.38 1.23 -10.87
N LEU A 68 3.36 1.94 -10.31
CA LEU A 68 4.42 1.33 -9.50
C LEU A 68 3.85 0.62 -8.27
N GLU A 69 2.88 1.23 -7.58
CA GLU A 69 2.23 0.62 -6.40
C GLU A 69 1.50 -0.68 -6.75
N ARG A 70 0.86 -0.76 -7.93
CA ARG A 70 0.23 -1.98 -8.47
C ARG A 70 1.26 -3.06 -8.82
N GLU A 71 2.37 -2.70 -9.45
CA GLU A 71 3.45 -3.64 -9.78
C GLU A 71 4.07 -4.24 -8.51
N ILE A 72 4.34 -3.42 -7.49
CA ILE A 72 4.83 -3.88 -6.19
C ILE A 72 3.82 -4.83 -5.53
N GLU A 73 2.53 -4.51 -5.62
CA GLU A 73 1.48 -5.36 -5.03
C GLU A 73 1.36 -6.72 -5.72
N GLU A 74 1.40 -6.75 -7.05
CA GLU A 74 1.36 -8.00 -7.81
C GLU A 74 2.60 -8.86 -7.53
N GLN A 75 3.79 -8.25 -7.51
CA GLN A 75 5.02 -8.96 -7.17
C GLN A 75 4.97 -9.55 -5.74
N ALA A 76 4.44 -8.79 -4.77
CA ALA A 76 4.27 -9.27 -3.40
C ALA A 76 3.32 -10.47 -3.31
N LYS A 77 2.20 -10.44 -4.06
CA LYS A 77 1.25 -11.57 -4.17
C LYS A 77 1.93 -12.81 -4.75
N GLN A 78 2.66 -12.67 -5.86
CA GLN A 78 3.36 -13.79 -6.49
C GLN A 78 4.43 -14.39 -5.58
N ASN A 79 5.20 -13.55 -4.88
CA ASN A 79 6.18 -14.00 -3.90
C ASN A 79 5.53 -14.78 -2.75
N ALA A 80 4.37 -14.34 -2.26
CA ALA A 80 3.63 -15.06 -1.22
C ALA A 80 3.10 -16.42 -1.70
N ILE A 81 2.58 -16.50 -2.92
CA ILE A 81 2.16 -17.77 -3.53
C ILE A 81 3.35 -18.73 -3.65
N ASN A 82 4.50 -18.24 -4.12
CA ASN A 82 5.71 -19.05 -4.24
C ASN A 82 6.24 -19.51 -2.87
N TYR A 83 6.14 -18.67 -1.84
CA TYR A 83 6.46 -19.05 -0.47
C TYR A 83 5.60 -20.23 0.00
N LEU A 84 4.28 -20.15 -0.18
CA LEU A 84 3.35 -21.19 0.25
C LEU A 84 3.53 -22.51 -0.51
N ARG A 85 3.85 -22.46 -1.80
CA ARG A 85 4.11 -23.66 -2.62
C ARG A 85 5.34 -24.44 -2.16
N ASN A 86 6.32 -23.75 -1.60
CA ASN A 86 7.60 -24.34 -1.18
C ASN A 86 7.74 -24.33 0.35
N ILE A 87 6.62 -24.28 1.07
CA ILE A 87 6.64 -24.10 2.51
C ILE A 87 7.19 -25.35 3.19
N LYS A 88 8.14 -25.14 4.10
CA LYS A 88 8.74 -26.19 4.92
C LYS A 88 8.75 -25.75 6.38
N PRO A 89 8.67 -26.69 7.32
CA PRO A 89 8.91 -26.39 8.73
C PRO A 89 10.25 -25.66 8.92
N LEU A 90 10.22 -24.56 9.66
CA LEU A 90 11.41 -23.86 10.12
C LEU A 90 11.97 -24.58 11.34
N ASP A 91 13.28 -24.78 11.36
CA ASP A 91 14.00 -25.29 12.51
C ASP A 91 14.22 -24.15 13.52
N VAL A 92 13.35 -24.08 14.52
CA VAL A 92 13.34 -23.02 15.53
C VAL A 92 13.10 -23.62 16.91
N ASP A 93 13.93 -23.22 17.88
CA ASP A 93 13.80 -23.63 19.28
C ASP A 93 12.64 -22.89 19.96
N ILE A 94 11.44 -23.38 19.69
CA ILE A 94 10.20 -22.96 20.32
C ILE A 94 9.62 -24.22 20.94
N THR A 95 9.11 -24.13 22.17
CA THR A 95 8.45 -25.24 22.86
C THR A 95 7.13 -25.57 22.14
N LEU A 96 7.23 -26.35 21.06
CA LEU A 96 6.15 -26.73 20.17
C LEU A 96 5.92 -28.23 20.31
N ASN A 97 4.88 -28.60 21.04
CA ASN A 97 4.48 -30.00 21.16
C ASN A 97 3.87 -30.44 19.81
N LYS A 98 4.68 -31.01 18.91
CA LYS A 98 4.29 -31.53 17.57
C LYS A 98 3.80 -30.48 16.56
N GLU A 99 3.96 -29.20 16.85
CA GLU A 99 3.61 -28.11 15.92
C GLU A 99 4.83 -27.71 15.09
N TYR A 100 4.61 -27.37 13.82
CA TYR A 100 5.65 -26.90 12.92
C TYR A 100 5.56 -25.38 12.79
N CYS A 101 6.66 -24.68 13.03
CA CYS A 101 6.74 -23.26 12.70
C CYS A 101 6.87 -23.09 11.19
N LEU A 102 6.02 -22.28 10.58
CA LEU A 102 5.94 -22.10 9.13
C LEU A 102 6.32 -20.68 8.70
N PHE A 103 6.43 -19.76 9.65
CA PHE A 103 6.81 -18.38 9.41
C PHE A 103 7.39 -17.76 10.67
N LYS A 104 8.45 -16.97 10.52
CA LYS A 104 9.06 -16.18 11.58
C LYS A 104 9.32 -14.77 11.08
N TYR A 105 8.95 -13.76 11.86
CA TYR A 105 9.32 -12.37 11.60
C TYR A 105 9.59 -11.62 12.89
N ASP A 106 10.73 -10.94 12.96
CA ASP A 106 11.15 -10.18 14.14
C ASP A 106 10.53 -8.77 14.15
N ASN A 107 10.45 -8.15 15.32
CA ASN A 107 9.95 -6.77 15.51
C ASN A 107 8.51 -6.52 15.04
N ILE A 108 7.63 -7.53 15.13
CA ILE A 108 6.18 -7.34 14.91
C ILE A 108 5.55 -6.62 16.08
N MET A 109 4.77 -5.59 15.76
CA MET A 109 3.87 -4.92 16.68
C MET A 109 2.55 -5.68 16.78
N TRP A 110 2.13 -5.95 18.01
CA TRP A 110 0.83 -6.48 18.36
C TRP A 110 -0.01 -5.38 19.00
N ALA A 111 -1.05 -4.95 18.29
CA ALA A 111 -1.96 -3.92 18.76
C ALA A 111 -3.34 -4.49 19.05
N GLU A 112 -3.97 -3.98 20.11
CA GLU A 112 -5.33 -4.33 20.51
C GLU A 112 -6.19 -3.06 20.59
N PRO A 113 -7.51 -3.16 20.39
CA PRO A 113 -8.41 -2.05 20.63
C PRO A 113 -8.40 -1.68 22.13
N LYS A 114 -8.26 -0.38 22.39
CA LYS A 114 -8.32 0.21 23.72
C LYS A 114 -9.21 1.45 23.68
N LYS A 115 -10.11 1.57 24.66
CA LYS A 115 -10.92 2.77 24.83
C LYS A 115 -10.10 3.85 25.54
N ILE A 116 -9.83 4.95 24.85
CA ILE A 116 -9.10 6.11 25.37
C ILE A 116 -10.00 7.33 25.21
N SER A 117 -10.38 7.96 26.34
CA SER A 117 -11.27 9.13 26.35
C SER A 117 -12.58 8.94 25.57
N GLY A 118 -13.19 7.76 25.67
CA GLY A 118 -14.44 7.43 25.00
C GLY A 118 -14.32 6.92 23.56
N ILE A 119 -13.15 7.07 22.92
CA ILE A 119 -12.88 6.65 21.54
C ILE A 119 -12.10 5.32 21.56
N GLU A 120 -12.53 4.35 20.77
CA GLU A 120 -11.78 3.11 20.57
C GLU A 120 -10.64 3.32 19.57
N ARG A 121 -9.41 3.01 19.98
CA ARG A 121 -8.23 3.08 19.13
C ARG A 121 -7.36 1.85 19.33
N TYR A 122 -6.79 1.36 18.23
CA TYR A 122 -5.75 0.34 18.33
C TYR A 122 -4.48 0.93 18.95
N THR A 123 -4.01 0.29 20.02
CA THR A 123 -2.79 0.69 20.73
C THR A 123 -1.81 -0.47 20.67
N VAL A 124 -0.55 -0.20 20.33
CA VAL A 124 0.53 -1.20 20.38
C VAL A 124 0.72 -1.62 21.82
N MET A 125 0.52 -2.90 22.10
CA MET A 125 0.65 -3.48 23.43
C MET A 125 2.04 -4.10 23.59
N HIS A 126 2.52 -4.76 22.53
CA HIS A 126 3.75 -5.54 22.55
C HIS A 126 4.47 -5.44 21.21
N THR A 127 5.79 -5.51 21.26
CA THR A 127 6.64 -5.72 20.08
C THR A 127 7.51 -6.94 20.34
N GLY A 128 7.65 -7.83 19.37
CA GLY A 128 8.43 -9.05 19.55
C GLY A 128 8.58 -9.87 18.28
N THR A 129 9.02 -11.11 18.44
CA THR A 129 9.13 -12.06 17.32
C THR A 129 7.81 -12.79 17.14
N LEU A 130 7.25 -12.67 15.94
CA LEU A 130 6.08 -13.41 15.50
C LEU A 130 6.49 -14.77 14.95
N TYR A 131 5.77 -15.79 15.38
CA TYR A 131 5.81 -17.13 14.83
C TYR A 131 4.39 -17.54 14.42
N ILE A 132 4.23 -18.07 13.21
CA ILE A 132 2.98 -18.68 12.75
C ILE A 132 3.28 -20.16 12.57
N THR A 133 2.59 -20.99 13.34
CA THR A 133 2.65 -22.44 13.23
C THR A 133 1.47 -22.96 12.43
N ASN A 134 1.46 -24.25 12.12
CA ASN A 134 0.30 -24.92 11.55
C ASN A 134 -0.94 -24.94 12.46
N GLU A 135 -0.86 -24.47 13.71
CA GLU A 135 -2.00 -24.43 14.64
C GLU A 135 -2.29 -23.05 15.24
N LYS A 136 -1.27 -22.24 15.50
CA LYS A 136 -1.38 -21.02 16.31
C LYS A 136 -0.49 -19.90 15.81
N ILE A 137 -0.86 -18.70 16.22
CA ILE A 137 -0.06 -17.49 16.08
C ILE A 137 0.54 -17.20 17.45
N ILE A 138 1.85 -16.98 17.50
CA ILE A 138 2.62 -16.75 18.71
C ILE A 138 3.42 -15.47 18.56
N LEU A 139 3.31 -14.56 19.52
CA LEU A 139 4.24 -13.45 19.68
C LEU A 139 5.06 -13.68 20.94
N LYS A 140 6.37 -13.83 20.77
CA LYS A 140 7.32 -13.89 21.88
C LYS A 140 7.99 -12.53 22.05
N THR A 141 7.84 -11.95 23.23
CA THR A 141 8.56 -10.74 23.64
C THR A 141 9.66 -11.12 24.63
N GLU A 142 10.43 -10.14 25.11
CA GLU A 142 11.40 -10.35 26.19
C GLU A 142 10.73 -10.73 27.52
N SER A 143 9.49 -10.27 27.75
CA SER A 143 8.81 -10.41 29.04
C SER A 143 7.68 -11.44 29.06
N GLU A 144 7.09 -11.75 27.91
CA GLU A 144 5.95 -12.68 27.84
C GLU A 144 5.77 -13.33 26.48
N THR A 145 4.86 -14.32 26.43
CA THR A 145 4.43 -14.96 25.19
C THR A 145 2.93 -14.82 25.05
N LYS A 146 2.48 -14.14 23.99
CA LYS A 146 1.07 -14.12 23.57
C LYS A 146 0.85 -15.19 22.52
N ASN A 147 -0.27 -15.91 22.56
CA ASN A 147 -0.64 -16.81 21.49
C ASN A 147 -2.15 -17.02 21.40
N PHE A 148 -2.62 -17.45 20.23
CA PHE A 148 -3.99 -17.92 20.02
C PHE A 148 -4.05 -18.88 18.83
N LYS A 149 -5.05 -19.77 18.84
CA LYS A 149 -5.22 -20.78 17.79
C LYS A 149 -5.81 -20.16 16.52
N ILE A 150 -5.31 -20.59 15.36
CA ILE A 150 -5.76 -20.09 14.05
C ILE A 150 -7.25 -20.43 13.80
N ASN A 151 -7.73 -21.57 14.31
CA ASN A 151 -9.14 -21.95 14.21
C ASN A 151 -10.11 -21.02 14.99
N THR A 152 -9.60 -20.09 15.80
CA THR A 152 -10.42 -19.07 16.48
C THR A 152 -10.58 -17.78 15.67
N ILE A 153 -10.01 -17.71 14.46
CA ILE A 153 -10.06 -16.52 13.59
C ILE A 153 -11.36 -16.53 12.77
N ILE A 154 -12.14 -15.46 12.90
CA ILE A 154 -13.34 -15.22 12.08
C ILE A 154 -12.93 -14.66 10.72
N ASP A 155 -12.10 -13.62 10.72
CA ASP A 155 -11.72 -12.90 9.51
C ASP A 155 -10.34 -12.27 9.60
N ILE A 156 -9.76 -11.96 8.44
CA ILE A 156 -8.46 -11.32 8.30
C ILE A 156 -8.56 -10.22 7.25
N ASP A 157 -8.22 -8.99 7.63
CA ASP A 157 -8.22 -7.83 6.74
C ASP A 157 -6.80 -7.32 6.47
N PHE A 158 -6.55 -6.90 5.23
CA PHE A 158 -5.31 -6.23 4.87
C PHE A 158 -5.30 -4.80 5.38
N LEU A 159 -4.18 -4.43 6.01
CA LEU A 159 -3.86 -3.05 6.34
C LEU A 159 -2.64 -2.61 5.55
N LYS A 160 -2.45 -1.30 5.41
CA LYS A 160 -1.28 -0.73 4.73
C LYS A 160 0.06 -1.30 5.24
N ASN A 161 0.15 -1.51 6.57
CA ASN A 161 1.38 -1.92 7.26
C ASN A 161 1.17 -3.19 8.11
N GLY A 162 0.28 -4.10 7.70
CA GLY A 162 0.02 -5.32 8.45
C GLY A 162 -1.31 -6.00 8.11
N ILE A 163 -1.80 -6.79 9.06
CA ILE A 163 -3.11 -7.44 8.99
C ILE A 163 -3.91 -7.18 10.27
N GLU A 164 -5.22 -7.08 10.14
CA GLU A 164 -6.17 -7.16 11.26
C GLU A 164 -6.77 -8.55 11.32
N ILE A 165 -6.85 -9.13 12.51
CA ILE A 165 -7.38 -10.47 12.75
C ILE A 165 -8.56 -10.36 13.72
N SER A 166 -9.74 -10.69 13.22
CA SER A 166 -10.98 -10.79 13.99
C SER A 166 -11.11 -12.19 14.61
N ARG A 167 -11.49 -12.28 15.88
CA ARG A 167 -11.49 -13.54 16.64
C ARG A 167 -12.86 -13.88 17.23
N ILE A 168 -13.17 -15.17 17.33
CA ILE A 168 -14.40 -15.70 17.95
C ILE A 168 -14.47 -15.31 19.43
N LYS A 169 -13.34 -15.38 20.13
CA LYS A 169 -13.21 -14.99 21.53
C LYS A 169 -11.96 -14.14 21.72
N GLY A 170 -12.08 -13.14 22.58
CA GLY A 170 -11.03 -12.16 22.83
C GLY A 170 -11.16 -10.93 21.93
N LYS A 171 -10.20 -10.01 22.05
CA LYS A 171 -10.19 -8.78 21.26
C LYS A 171 -9.73 -9.03 19.83
N ASN A 172 -10.12 -8.21 18.87
CA ASN A 172 -9.42 -8.18 17.59
C ASN A 172 -7.97 -7.75 17.80
N ILE A 173 -7.08 -8.20 16.92
CA ILE A 173 -5.67 -7.83 16.99
C ILE A 173 -5.20 -7.29 15.65
N ARG A 174 -4.23 -6.38 15.68
CA ARG A 174 -3.47 -5.98 14.50
C ARG A 174 -2.04 -6.43 14.66
N LEU A 175 -1.54 -7.16 13.66
CA LEU A 175 -0.15 -7.53 13.52
C LEU A 175 0.46 -6.66 12.43
N GLY A 176 1.52 -5.92 12.74
CA GLY A 176 2.13 -5.01 11.77
C GLY A 176 3.45 -4.43 12.26
N GLY A 177 3.81 -3.27 11.73
CA GLY A 177 5.06 -2.56 12.07
C GLY A 177 5.82 -2.18 10.82
N ASP A 178 7.15 -2.25 10.88
CA ASP A 178 8.02 -2.11 9.71
C ASP A 178 8.11 -3.45 8.97
N ILE A 179 7.01 -3.79 8.30
CA ILE A 179 6.85 -5.02 7.54
C ILE A 179 6.57 -4.69 6.07
N ASN A 180 7.32 -5.32 5.17
CA ASN A 180 7.13 -5.11 3.74
C ASN A 180 5.88 -5.84 3.22
N LYS A 181 5.35 -5.38 2.07
CA LYS A 181 4.13 -5.94 1.46
C LYS A 181 4.20 -7.46 1.27
N THR A 182 5.33 -8.00 0.80
CA THR A 182 5.49 -9.46 0.59
C THR A 182 5.24 -10.24 1.88
N GLN A 183 5.80 -9.77 3.00
CA GLN A 183 5.66 -10.44 4.29
C GLN A 183 4.23 -10.33 4.83
N ILE A 184 3.55 -9.20 4.61
CA ILE A 184 2.11 -9.04 4.92
C ILE A 184 1.29 -10.07 4.13
N TYR A 185 1.54 -10.21 2.83
CA TYR A 185 0.86 -11.19 1.97
C TYR A 185 1.16 -12.63 2.39
N ILE A 186 2.41 -12.97 2.74
CA ILE A 186 2.76 -14.29 3.26
C ILE A 186 1.97 -14.57 4.54
N MET A 187 1.97 -13.65 5.51
CA MET A 187 1.21 -13.81 6.76
C MET A 187 -0.28 -14.04 6.49
N TYR A 188 -0.90 -13.18 5.68
CA TYR A 188 -2.31 -13.31 5.32
C TYR A 188 -2.61 -14.66 4.67
N CYS A 189 -1.91 -15.00 3.58
CA CYS A 189 -2.20 -16.20 2.80
C CYS A 189 -1.87 -17.46 3.59
N LEU A 190 -0.84 -17.45 4.44
CA LEU A 190 -0.48 -18.58 5.30
C LEU A 190 -1.56 -18.85 6.34
N ILE A 191 -1.98 -17.82 7.09
CA ILE A 191 -3.01 -17.96 8.12
C ILE A 191 -4.33 -18.43 7.48
N ASP A 192 -4.73 -17.84 6.36
CA ASP A 192 -5.95 -18.25 5.65
C ASP A 192 -5.86 -19.70 5.13
N SER A 193 -4.70 -20.09 4.58
CA SER A 193 -4.49 -21.46 4.10
C SER A 193 -4.56 -22.49 5.22
N ILE A 194 -3.98 -22.19 6.38
CA ILE A 194 -4.05 -23.05 7.57
C ILE A 194 -5.49 -23.12 8.08
N ARG A 195 -6.15 -21.98 8.25
CA ARG A 195 -7.55 -21.88 8.73
C ARG A 195 -8.51 -22.71 7.88
N ASN A 196 -8.29 -22.73 6.57
CA ASN A 196 -9.15 -23.41 5.61
C ASN A 196 -8.68 -24.83 5.25
N ASN A 197 -7.67 -25.39 5.94
CA ASN A 197 -7.08 -26.70 5.63
C ASN A 197 -6.63 -26.85 4.16
N LYS A 198 -6.10 -25.77 3.57
CA LYS A 198 -5.61 -25.72 2.17
C LYS A 198 -4.10 -25.88 2.03
N LEU A 199 -3.39 -25.99 3.15
CA LEU A 199 -1.93 -26.10 3.16
C LEU A 199 -1.53 -27.58 3.10
N THR A 200 -0.65 -27.93 2.16
CA THR A 200 0.04 -29.24 2.15
C THR A 200 1.47 -28.98 2.63
N ILE A 201 1.88 -29.64 3.72
CA ILE A 201 3.23 -29.51 4.28
C ILE A 201 3.97 -30.79 3.93
N GLU A 202 5.03 -30.69 3.15
CA GLU A 202 5.95 -31.81 2.96
C GLU A 202 6.86 -31.89 4.20
N GLU A 203 6.77 -32.98 4.94
CA GLU A 203 7.73 -33.31 5.99
C GLU A 203 9.02 -33.82 5.31
N ASN A 204 10.18 -33.24 5.68
CA ASN A 204 11.49 -33.73 5.20
C ASN A 204 11.84 -35.07 5.85
#